data_AF-A0A9P9IPL9-F1
#
_entry.id   AF-A0A9P9IPL9-F1
#
_cell.length_a   1.000
_cell.length_b   1.000
_cell.length_c   1.000
_cell.angle_alpha   90.00
_cell.angle_beta   90.00
_cell.angle_gamma   90.00
#
_symmetry.space_group_name_H-M   'P 1'
#
loop_
_entity.id
_entity.type
_entity.pdbx_description
1 polymer ?
#
loop_
_entity_poly.entity_id
_entity_poly.type
_entity_poly.pdbx_seq_one_letter_code
_entity_poly.pdbx_strand_id
1 'polypeptide(L)'
;MNVKTCIKCTKAATTSCDKCKGYLNSDGVNFYHECVYCSEECKEADRSDHQPRCRKTLDHRTYTNAQRAGEVARALFYQFVPWTWTHDIRHVQTRRDPEKNLFEVIVYEGTGVEEGPCHDGTLQTHSGGWFFQFPVIIQDVRLDITAALVTDRNSTWAFVIMPVIVRLLFLKLSDAKCIFEVTYNLRPDIERLAIYMTNDGKKMKERTDQPYPDDRGTHSVYVITLKSGTTIALDLAYAQFRGPRECVQPWNDYQAKYVSTIIKWNPLGTALRAHNQLLARSSDISRLSVITNIQLSWQNMITTRIPVEIGIDLAYLPVIESPIEYILHRNKISTQALLYMPLISDAFDKAKPVAPGFPNGMKHPKYKKLPDSKTNRNQGILFPTYSIEFNLPKGSRDVFDWNRVKIVVEDDSASDDRRAEAKRLLRKQYIVRLHGSEKCVAFDTSLPNLTLPPEWISENPYWIAPVNRMGLA
;
A
#
# COMPACT_ATOMS: atom_id res chain seq x y z
N MET A 1 36.99 -35.88 9.57
CA MET A 1 36.57 -34.68 10.32
C MET A 1 37.75 -34.21 11.15
N ASN A 2 38.18 -32.96 11.01
CA ASN A 2 39.25 -32.42 11.87
C ASN A 2 38.72 -32.34 13.31
N VAL A 3 39.36 -33.08 14.23
CA VAL A 3 39.03 -33.04 15.66
C VAL A 3 39.34 -31.64 16.16
N LYS A 4 38.33 -30.94 16.70
CA LYS A 4 38.54 -29.61 17.28
C LYS A 4 39.23 -29.75 18.64
N THR A 5 40.20 -28.88 18.91
CA THR A 5 41.00 -28.90 20.16
C THR A 5 40.49 -27.84 21.14
N CYS A 6 40.48 -28.19 22.43
CA CYS A 6 40.11 -27.32 23.54
C CYS A 6 40.97 -26.05 23.54
N ILE A 7 40.32 -24.88 23.60
CA ILE A 7 41.02 -23.59 23.54
C ILE A 7 41.95 -23.34 24.75
N LYS A 8 41.71 -24.00 25.89
CA LYS A 8 42.52 -23.83 27.10
C LYS A 8 43.65 -24.84 27.28
N CYS A 9 43.43 -26.11 26.96
CA CYS A 9 44.39 -27.17 27.26
C CYS A 9 44.77 -28.04 26.05
N THR A 10 44.31 -27.67 24.85
CA THR A 10 44.59 -28.32 23.55
C THR A 10 44.17 -29.78 23.40
N LYS A 11 43.57 -30.41 24.43
CA LYS A 11 42.97 -31.76 24.35
C LYS A 11 41.79 -31.79 23.37
N ALA A 12 41.39 -32.98 22.92
CA ALA A 12 40.18 -33.13 22.10
C ALA A 12 38.96 -32.50 22.79
N ALA A 13 38.26 -31.61 22.10
CA ALA A 13 37.11 -30.92 22.65
C ALA A 13 35.85 -31.81 22.59
N THR A 14 35.04 -31.74 23.63
CA THR A 14 33.81 -32.53 23.82
C THR A 14 32.58 -31.64 24.03
N THR A 15 32.79 -30.37 24.41
CA THR A 15 31.73 -29.38 24.63
C THR A 15 32.05 -28.07 23.89
N SER A 16 31.05 -27.21 23.72
CA SER A 16 31.15 -25.91 23.03
C SER A 16 30.33 -24.86 23.77
N CYS A 17 30.68 -23.59 23.64
CA CYS A 17 29.79 -22.53 24.11
C CYS A 17 28.49 -22.48 23.27
N ASP A 18 27.34 -22.74 23.91
CA ASP A 18 26.03 -22.76 23.26
C ASP A 18 25.70 -21.45 22.52
N LYS A 19 26.21 -20.32 23.03
CA LYS A 19 26.02 -18.99 22.45
C LYS A 19 26.85 -18.76 21.18
N CYS A 20 28.02 -19.40 21.08
CA CYS A 20 28.92 -19.27 19.93
C CYS A 20 28.74 -20.40 18.91
N LYS A 21 28.10 -21.50 19.32
CA LYS A 21 27.88 -22.67 18.47
C LYS A 21 27.11 -22.30 17.20
N GLY A 22 27.57 -22.82 16.06
CA GLY A 22 26.90 -22.67 14.77
C GLY A 22 27.03 -21.30 14.10
N TYR A 23 27.76 -20.34 14.68
CA TYR A 23 27.88 -19.01 14.08
C TYR A 23 28.96 -18.96 12.99
N LEU A 24 28.52 -18.89 11.73
CA LEU A 24 29.36 -18.70 10.55
C LEU A 24 29.70 -17.21 10.38
N ASN A 25 30.86 -16.91 9.80
CA ASN A 25 31.22 -15.58 9.35
C ASN A 25 30.38 -15.13 8.15
N SER A 26 30.50 -13.84 7.82
CA SER A 26 29.89 -13.20 6.65
C SER A 26 30.12 -13.96 5.35
N ASP A 27 31.24 -14.66 5.25
CA ASP A 27 31.65 -15.36 4.03
C ASP A 27 31.06 -16.77 3.97
N GLY A 28 30.35 -17.22 5.00
CA GLY A 28 29.74 -18.54 5.09
C GLY A 28 30.72 -19.71 5.19
N VAL A 29 32.02 -19.44 5.28
CA VAL A 29 33.09 -20.44 5.19
C VAL A 29 33.85 -20.62 6.51
N ASN A 30 34.03 -19.56 7.31
CA ASN A 30 34.78 -19.64 8.57
C ASN A 30 33.88 -19.39 9.77
N PHE A 31 33.92 -20.26 10.78
CA PHE A 31 33.22 -20.00 12.04
C PHE A 31 33.89 -18.84 12.77
N TYR A 32 33.11 -17.87 13.24
CA TYR A 32 33.60 -16.84 14.16
C TYR A 32 33.93 -17.51 15.49
N HIS A 33 35.18 -17.95 15.66
CA HIS A 33 35.75 -18.43 16.91
C HIS A 33 34.80 -19.31 17.74
N GLU A 34 34.31 -20.42 17.17
CA GLU A 34 33.58 -21.39 17.98
C GLU A 34 34.49 -21.88 19.11
N CYS A 35 34.21 -21.42 20.33
CA CYS A 35 35.00 -21.78 21.49
C CYS A 35 34.54 -23.15 21.96
N VAL A 36 35.43 -24.12 21.77
CA VAL A 36 35.24 -25.52 22.16
C VAL A 36 36.16 -25.86 23.33
N TYR A 37 35.69 -26.74 24.22
CA TYR A 37 36.37 -27.13 25.44
C TYR A 37 36.34 -28.64 25.61
N CYS A 38 37.33 -29.21 26.30
CA CYS A 38 37.33 -30.64 26.63
C CYS A 38 36.51 -30.98 27.89
N SER A 39 36.16 -29.97 28.69
CA SER A 39 35.41 -30.11 29.94
C SER A 39 34.80 -28.77 30.37
N GLU A 40 33.85 -28.79 31.31
CA GLU A 40 33.25 -27.56 31.86
C GLU A 40 34.25 -26.77 32.72
N GLU A 41 35.24 -27.41 33.35
CA GLU A 41 36.29 -26.70 34.09
C GLU A 41 37.15 -25.83 33.14
N CYS A 42 37.50 -26.35 31.96
CA CYS A 42 38.22 -25.58 30.95
C CYS A 42 37.38 -24.41 30.40
N LYS A 43 36.06 -24.58 30.34
CA LYS A 43 35.12 -23.53 29.91
C LYS A 43 34.99 -22.43 30.96
N GLU A 44 34.88 -22.78 32.23
CA GLU A 44 34.84 -21.80 33.32
C GLU A 44 36.19 -21.08 33.46
N ALA A 45 37.30 -21.80 33.28
CA ALA A 45 38.64 -21.20 33.26
C ALA A 45 38.87 -20.22 32.09
N ASP A 46 38.14 -20.34 30.98
CA ASP A 46 38.16 -19.37 29.87
C ASP A 46 37.17 -18.23 30.03
N ARG A 47 36.30 -18.26 31.04
CA ARG A 47 35.12 -17.39 31.07
C ARG A 47 35.46 -15.90 30.98
N SER A 48 36.48 -15.43 31.71
CA SER A 48 36.91 -14.03 31.69
C SER A 48 37.37 -13.57 30.29
N ASP A 49 38.13 -14.41 29.60
CA ASP A 49 38.70 -14.10 28.28
C ASP A 49 37.70 -14.35 27.15
N HIS A 50 36.80 -15.32 27.35
CA HIS A 50 35.77 -15.72 26.42
C HIS A 50 34.61 -14.73 26.40
N GLN A 51 34.18 -14.22 27.56
CA GLN A 51 32.95 -13.44 27.67
C GLN A 51 32.90 -12.19 26.75
N PRO A 52 33.96 -11.37 26.62
CA PRO A 52 33.96 -10.25 25.67
C PRO A 52 33.85 -10.70 24.21
N ARG A 53 34.55 -11.78 23.83
CA ARG A 53 34.51 -12.36 22.48
C ARG A 53 33.13 -12.93 22.16
N CYS A 54 32.58 -13.71 23.09
CA CYS A 54 31.24 -14.28 23.02
C CYS A 54 30.18 -13.19 22.84
N ARG A 55 30.27 -12.11 23.62
CA ARG A 55 29.36 -10.96 23.50
C ARG A 55 29.46 -10.33 22.11
N LYS A 56 30.67 -10.04 21.62
CA LYS A 56 30.86 -9.47 20.27
C LYS A 56 30.26 -10.36 19.17
N THR A 57 30.44 -11.68 19.28
CA THR A 57 29.83 -12.64 18.35
C THR A 57 28.31 -12.61 18.39
N LEU A 58 27.71 -12.57 19.59
CA LEU A 58 26.26 -12.48 19.77
C LEU A 58 25.68 -11.16 19.26
N ASP A 59 26.38 -10.06 19.51
CA ASP A 59 25.96 -8.73 19.05
C ASP A 59 25.94 -8.70 17.52
N HIS A 60 27.00 -9.23 16.89
CA HIS A 60 27.07 -9.36 15.44
C HIS A 60 25.98 -10.30 14.89
N ARG A 61 25.75 -11.46 15.51
CA ARG A 61 24.67 -12.39 15.14
C ARG A 61 23.29 -11.73 15.22
N THR A 62 23.04 -11.03 16.30
CA THR A 62 21.76 -10.35 16.54
C THR A 62 21.55 -9.23 15.52
N TYR A 63 22.60 -8.49 15.19
CA TYR A 63 22.57 -7.47 14.14
C TYR A 63 22.32 -8.07 12.75
N THR A 64 23.00 -9.15 12.36
CA THR A 64 22.75 -9.85 11.09
C THR A 64 21.31 -10.36 11.00
N ASN A 65 20.78 -10.94 12.08
CA ASN A 65 19.38 -11.36 12.13
C ASN A 65 18.43 -10.15 12.02
N ALA A 66 18.78 -9.00 12.61
CA ALA A 66 18.00 -7.78 12.47
C ALA A 66 18.01 -7.25 11.03
N GLN A 67 19.14 -7.33 10.31
CA GLN A 67 19.20 -7.00 8.88
C GLN A 67 18.27 -7.90 8.06
N ARG A 68 18.30 -9.22 8.30
CA ARG A 68 17.36 -10.18 7.68
C ARG A 68 15.91 -9.84 7.97
N ALA A 69 15.58 -9.52 9.23
CA ALA A 69 14.25 -9.09 9.63
C ALA A 69 13.82 -7.82 8.87
N GLY A 70 14.71 -6.84 8.73
CA GLY A 70 14.47 -5.62 7.99
C GLY A 70 14.29 -5.82 6.48
N GLU A 71 15.02 -6.76 5.87
CA GLU A 71 14.83 -7.12 4.46
C GLU A 71 13.44 -7.69 4.18
N VAL A 72 12.95 -8.55 5.06
CA VAL A 72 11.61 -9.14 4.97
C VAL A 72 10.55 -8.07 5.19
N ALA A 73 10.70 -7.24 6.23
CA ALA A 73 9.79 -6.12 6.49
C ALA A 73 9.68 -5.19 5.29
N ARG A 74 10.81 -4.83 4.67
CA ARG A 74 10.86 -3.99 3.47
C ARG A 74 10.18 -4.64 2.27
N ALA A 75 10.45 -5.93 2.02
CA ALA A 75 9.82 -6.65 0.91
C ALA A 75 8.30 -6.64 1.05
N LEU A 76 7.78 -6.91 2.25
CA LEU A 76 6.35 -6.88 2.55
C LEU A 76 5.77 -5.45 2.41
N PHE A 77 6.48 -4.43 2.88
CA PHE A 77 6.10 -3.04 2.69
C PHE A 77 5.99 -2.67 1.21
N TYR A 78 6.98 -3.03 0.39
CA TYR A 78 6.99 -2.72 -1.05
C TYR A 78 5.94 -3.48 -1.84
N GLN A 79 5.51 -4.64 -1.34
CA GLN A 79 4.39 -5.38 -1.91
C GLN A 79 3.05 -4.77 -1.56
N PHE A 80 2.92 -4.14 -0.39
CA PHE A 80 1.66 -3.53 0.05
C PHE A 80 1.41 -2.16 -0.59
N VAL A 81 2.39 -1.26 -0.58
CA VAL A 81 2.18 0.15 -0.95
C VAL A 81 1.61 0.37 -2.37
N PRO A 82 1.98 -0.41 -3.41
CA PRO A 82 1.36 -0.30 -4.74
C PRO A 82 -0.17 -0.43 -4.74
N TRP A 83 -0.74 -1.12 -3.76
CA TRP A 83 -2.19 -1.35 -3.64
C TRP A 83 -2.92 -0.22 -2.93
N THR A 84 -2.17 0.63 -2.23
CA THR A 84 -2.67 1.88 -1.64
C THR A 84 -2.19 3.08 -2.43
N TRP A 85 -1.84 2.89 -3.70
CA TRP A 85 -1.33 3.94 -4.57
C TRP A 85 -2.45 4.90 -5.00
N THR A 86 -2.18 6.20 -4.89
CA THR A 86 -3.18 7.26 -5.03
C THR A 86 -2.85 8.29 -6.11
N HIS A 87 -1.79 8.07 -6.90
CA HIS A 87 -1.33 9.05 -7.87
C HIS A 87 -1.41 8.52 -9.31
N ASP A 88 -2.09 9.23 -10.21
CA ASP A 88 -2.10 8.84 -11.62
C ASP A 88 -0.78 9.21 -12.28
N ILE A 89 -0.20 8.29 -13.06
CA ILE A 89 1.08 8.49 -13.73
C ILE A 89 0.87 8.35 -15.23
N ARG A 90 1.11 9.44 -15.97
CA ARG A 90 1.13 9.39 -17.44
C ARG A 90 2.42 8.79 -17.97
N HIS A 91 3.54 9.23 -17.42
CA HIS A 91 4.86 8.90 -17.93
C HIS A 91 5.92 9.01 -16.84
N VAL A 92 6.95 8.17 -16.92
CA VAL A 92 8.12 8.20 -16.03
C VAL A 92 9.39 8.32 -16.88
N GLN A 93 10.22 9.31 -16.56
CA GLN A 93 11.58 9.42 -17.07
C GLN A 93 12.56 9.14 -15.94
N THR A 94 13.71 8.55 -16.25
CA THR A 94 14.72 8.26 -15.23
C THR A 94 16.09 8.72 -15.69
N ARG A 95 16.93 9.13 -14.74
CA ARG A 95 18.32 9.47 -14.99
C ARG A 95 19.23 8.65 -14.10
N ARG A 96 20.36 8.23 -14.69
CA ARG A 96 21.38 7.41 -14.04
C ARG A 96 22.75 8.02 -14.23
N ASP A 97 23.59 7.87 -13.21
CA ASP A 97 24.98 8.33 -13.23
C ASP A 97 25.84 7.41 -14.13
N PRO A 98 27.11 7.74 -14.39
CA PRO A 98 28.01 6.90 -15.19
C PRO A 98 28.14 5.45 -14.64
N GLU A 99 27.97 5.28 -13.33
CA GLU A 99 27.98 3.99 -12.63
C GLU A 99 26.64 3.24 -12.72
N LYS A 100 25.65 3.80 -13.45
CA LYS A 100 24.30 3.27 -13.66
C LYS A 100 23.43 3.27 -12.40
N ASN A 101 23.79 3.98 -11.35
CA ASN A 101 22.94 4.17 -10.18
C ASN A 101 21.81 5.16 -10.52
N LEU A 102 20.62 4.87 -9.99
CA LEU A 102 19.48 5.76 -10.11
C LEU A 102 19.71 7.00 -9.24
N PHE A 103 19.62 8.20 -9.84
CA PHE A 103 19.70 9.45 -9.09
C PHE A 103 18.50 10.38 -9.29
N GLU A 104 17.64 10.11 -10.27
CA GLU A 104 16.44 10.91 -10.51
C GLU A 104 15.35 10.08 -11.20
N VAL A 105 14.10 10.27 -10.75
CA VAL A 105 12.88 9.70 -11.32
C VAL A 105 11.90 10.86 -11.52
N ILE A 106 11.69 11.27 -12.77
CA ILE A 106 10.75 12.33 -13.12
C ILE A 106 9.41 11.69 -13.46
N VAL A 107 8.38 12.02 -12.68
CA VAL A 107 7.02 11.49 -12.80
C VAL A 107 6.12 12.58 -13.36
N TYR A 108 5.51 12.33 -14.52
CA TYR A 108 4.54 13.24 -15.11
C TYR A 108 3.13 12.78 -14.71
N GLU A 109 2.35 13.72 -14.16
CA GLU A 109 0.99 13.48 -13.71
C GLU A 109 0.12 12.91 -14.83
N GLY A 110 -0.74 11.95 -14.46
CA GLY A 110 -1.81 11.47 -15.29
C GLY A 110 -3.01 12.43 -15.32
N THR A 111 -3.88 12.24 -16.31
CA THR A 111 -5.13 13.02 -16.44
C THR A 111 -6.03 12.85 -15.21
N GLY A 112 -5.92 11.72 -14.50
CA GLY A 112 -6.69 11.46 -13.29
C GLY A 112 -6.30 12.33 -12.09
N VAL A 113 -5.16 13.03 -12.11
CA VAL A 113 -4.81 13.99 -11.04
C VAL A 113 -5.54 15.32 -11.23
N GLU A 114 -5.66 15.81 -12.47
CA GLU A 114 -6.37 17.05 -12.80
C GLU A 114 -7.89 16.90 -12.77
N GLU A 115 -8.39 15.77 -13.26
CA GLU A 115 -9.82 15.44 -13.28
C GLU A 115 -10.27 14.76 -11.97
N GLY A 116 -9.34 14.51 -11.06
CA GLY A 116 -9.56 13.83 -9.79
C GLY A 116 -10.37 14.66 -8.79
N PRO A 117 -10.96 14.03 -7.76
CA PRO A 117 -11.91 14.65 -6.84
C PRO A 117 -11.25 15.60 -5.81
N CYS A 118 -10.16 16.27 -6.15
CA CYS A 118 -9.51 17.28 -5.30
C CYS A 118 -10.32 18.59 -5.15
N HIS A 119 -11.59 18.59 -5.57
CA HIS A 119 -12.57 19.63 -5.30
C HIS A 119 -13.67 19.05 -4.40
N ASP A 120 -14.10 19.83 -3.39
CA ASP A 120 -14.99 19.47 -2.26
C ASP A 120 -16.45 19.07 -2.65
N GLY A 121 -16.62 18.29 -3.72
CA GLY A 121 -17.90 17.90 -4.29
C GLY A 121 -18.33 16.49 -3.90
N THR A 122 -19.40 16.42 -3.12
CA THR A 122 -20.20 15.25 -2.75
C THR A 122 -20.57 14.34 -3.93
N LEU A 123 -20.58 13.02 -3.69
CA LEU A 123 -21.03 11.89 -4.55
C LEU A 123 -20.10 11.43 -5.70
N GLN A 124 -19.38 12.30 -6.42
CA GLN A 124 -18.20 11.85 -7.20
C GLN A 124 -17.06 11.42 -6.26
N THR A 125 -17.09 11.95 -5.05
CA THR A 125 -16.35 11.52 -3.86
C THR A 125 -16.79 10.18 -3.28
N HIS A 126 -17.82 9.48 -3.80
CA HIS A 126 -18.28 8.23 -3.18
C HIS A 126 -18.23 6.99 -4.08
N SER A 127 -18.17 7.09 -5.41
CA SER A 127 -18.38 5.89 -6.26
C SER A 127 -17.45 5.67 -7.46
N GLY A 128 -16.26 6.28 -7.53
CA GLY A 128 -15.27 5.76 -8.50
C GLY A 128 -14.00 6.56 -8.67
N GLY A 129 -12.87 6.04 -8.18
CA GLY A 129 -11.53 6.57 -8.44
C GLY A 129 -10.67 6.86 -7.21
N TRP A 130 -10.82 6.10 -6.13
CA TRP A 130 -10.05 6.33 -4.90
C TRP A 130 -8.60 5.86 -5.02
N PHE A 131 -8.33 4.93 -5.93
CA PHE A 131 -7.01 4.36 -6.17
C PHE A 131 -6.71 4.28 -7.66
N PHE A 132 -5.47 4.61 -8.00
CA PHE A 132 -4.89 4.31 -9.30
C PHE A 132 -4.15 2.99 -9.16
N GLN A 133 -4.33 2.10 -10.13
CA GLN A 133 -3.48 0.92 -10.19
C GLN A 133 -2.04 1.40 -10.41
N PHE A 134 -1.12 0.99 -9.54
CA PHE A 134 0.30 1.26 -9.79
C PHE A 134 0.66 0.72 -11.18
N PRO A 135 1.23 1.53 -12.09
CA PRO A 135 1.25 1.19 -13.50
C PRO A 135 2.02 -0.11 -13.75
N VAL A 136 1.36 -1.08 -14.41
CA VAL A 136 1.97 -2.37 -14.77
C VAL A 136 3.19 -2.18 -15.67
N ILE A 137 3.22 -1.10 -16.46
CA ILE A 137 4.35 -0.77 -17.35
C ILE A 137 5.64 -0.49 -16.55
N ILE A 138 5.54 -0.09 -15.28
CA ILE A 138 6.70 0.07 -14.38
C ILE A 138 7.16 -1.29 -13.80
N GLN A 139 6.42 -2.38 -14.01
CA GLN A 139 6.85 -3.71 -13.55
C GLN A 139 7.90 -4.35 -14.47
N ASP A 140 7.96 -3.95 -15.74
CA ASP A 140 9.06 -4.26 -16.67
C ASP A 140 10.25 -3.29 -16.50
N VAL A 141 10.10 -2.33 -15.58
CA VAL A 141 11.12 -1.37 -15.19
C VAL A 141 11.85 -1.90 -13.95
N ARG A 142 13.16 -1.63 -13.90
CA ARG A 142 14.08 -2.08 -12.85
C ARG A 142 13.50 -1.86 -11.44
N LEU A 143 13.72 -2.85 -10.56
CA LEU A 143 13.24 -2.89 -9.17
C LEU A 143 13.55 -1.62 -8.36
N ASP A 144 14.64 -0.91 -8.68
CA ASP A 144 15.05 0.32 -8.00
C ASP A 144 14.13 1.51 -8.27
N ILE A 145 13.59 1.65 -9.49
CA ILE A 145 12.64 2.71 -9.85
C ILE A 145 11.30 2.47 -9.17
N THR A 146 10.81 1.22 -9.21
CA THR A 146 9.60 0.84 -8.49
C THR A 146 9.75 1.10 -7.01
N ALA A 147 10.86 0.69 -6.40
CA ALA A 147 11.15 0.95 -4.99
C ALA A 147 11.17 2.46 -4.68
N ALA A 148 11.82 3.29 -5.50
CA ALA A 148 11.87 4.73 -5.30
C ALA A 148 10.47 5.36 -5.34
N LEU A 149 9.63 4.96 -6.30
CA LEU A 149 8.27 5.50 -6.45
C LEU A 149 7.34 5.05 -5.32
N VAL A 150 7.31 3.76 -5.00
CA VAL A 150 6.40 3.24 -3.97
C VAL A 150 6.78 3.73 -2.58
N THR A 151 8.05 4.06 -2.34
CA THR A 151 8.48 4.58 -1.04
C THR A 151 8.43 6.10 -0.91
N ASP A 152 8.31 6.83 -2.02
CA ASP A 152 8.29 8.29 -1.99
C ASP A 152 7.20 8.81 -1.05
N ARG A 153 7.64 9.57 -0.03
CA ARG A 153 6.79 10.19 0.98
C ARG A 153 5.89 9.24 1.78
N ASN A 154 6.19 7.95 1.78
CA ASN A 154 5.41 6.92 2.49
C ASN A 154 6.10 6.43 3.78
N SER A 155 7.10 7.14 4.30
CA SER A 155 7.81 6.67 5.50
C SER A 155 6.90 6.67 6.74
N THR A 156 6.08 7.72 6.90
CA THR A 156 5.08 7.77 7.98
C THR A 156 3.96 6.75 7.76
N TRP A 157 3.62 6.50 6.50
CA TRP A 157 2.63 5.48 6.14
C TRP A 157 3.05 4.07 6.60
N ALA A 158 4.35 3.78 6.61
CA ALA A 158 4.88 2.53 7.16
C ALA A 158 4.45 2.30 8.62
N PHE A 159 4.36 3.34 9.45
CA PHE A 159 3.95 3.23 10.86
C PHE A 159 2.48 2.80 11.04
N VAL A 160 1.64 3.07 10.05
CA VAL A 160 0.23 2.66 10.09
C VAL A 160 0.12 1.17 9.73
N ILE A 161 0.82 0.74 8.69
CA ILE A 161 0.57 -0.58 8.08
C ILE A 161 1.50 -1.69 8.59
N MET A 162 2.73 -1.35 8.99
CA MET A 162 3.76 -2.33 9.37
C MET A 162 3.92 -2.64 10.87
N PRO A 163 3.23 -2.02 11.86
CA PRO A 163 3.64 -2.18 13.26
C PRO A 163 3.47 -3.62 13.77
N VAL A 164 2.46 -4.36 13.31
CA VAL A 164 2.26 -5.78 13.66
C VAL A 164 3.38 -6.65 13.07
N ILE A 165 3.70 -6.44 11.79
CA ILE A 165 4.71 -7.20 11.06
C ILE A 165 6.11 -6.95 11.66
N VAL A 166 6.45 -5.68 11.91
CA VAL A 166 7.70 -5.29 12.57
C VAL A 166 7.79 -5.92 13.95
N ARG A 167 6.71 -5.88 14.74
CA ARG A 167 6.69 -6.52 16.06
C ARG A 167 7.00 -8.02 15.99
N LEU A 168 6.40 -8.74 15.04
CA LEU A 168 6.59 -10.19 14.89
C LEU A 168 8.02 -10.51 14.44
N LEU A 169 8.51 -9.85 13.39
CA LEU A 169 9.85 -10.07 12.85
C LEU A 169 10.95 -9.79 13.88
N PHE A 170 10.76 -8.79 14.74
CA PHE A 170 11.74 -8.44 15.78
C PHE A 170 11.46 -9.09 17.14
N LEU A 171 10.39 -9.85 17.31
CA LEU A 171 9.96 -10.44 18.60
C LEU A 171 11.05 -11.27 19.27
N LYS A 172 11.84 -12.03 18.49
CA LYS A 172 12.95 -12.85 19.03
C LYS A 172 14.24 -12.06 19.19
N LEU A 173 14.37 -10.90 18.56
CA LEU A 173 15.59 -10.08 18.48
C LEU A 173 15.60 -8.91 19.46
N SER A 174 14.43 -8.39 19.84
CA SER A 174 14.24 -7.27 20.77
C SER A 174 13.13 -7.58 21.80
N ASP A 175 13.01 -6.73 22.83
CA ASP A 175 11.76 -6.60 23.57
C ASP A 175 10.79 -5.71 22.76
N ALA A 176 9.49 -6.00 22.78
CA ALA A 176 8.49 -5.19 22.12
C ALA A 176 8.43 -3.75 22.68
N LYS A 177 8.77 -3.56 23.96
CA LYS A 177 8.85 -2.23 24.60
C LYS A 177 10.03 -1.39 24.09
N CYS A 178 10.91 -1.98 23.30
CA CYS A 178 12.13 -1.36 22.79
C CYS A 178 12.04 -0.95 21.32
N ILE A 179 10.82 -0.85 20.77
CA ILE A 179 10.57 -0.41 19.40
C ILE A 179 9.82 0.93 19.43
N PHE A 180 10.42 1.95 18.82
CA PHE A 180 9.89 3.30 18.72
C PHE A 180 9.65 3.71 17.27
N GLU A 181 8.58 4.45 17.03
CA GLU A 181 8.28 5.19 15.81
C GLU A 181 8.91 6.59 15.95
N VAL A 182 9.98 6.84 15.21
CA VAL A 182 10.72 8.11 15.29
C VAL A 182 10.54 8.90 14.00
N THR A 183 10.03 10.12 14.15
CA THR A 183 9.89 11.08 13.04
C THR A 183 10.89 12.23 13.25
N TYR A 184 11.56 12.63 12.18
CA TYR A 184 12.63 13.61 12.22
C TYR A 184 12.67 14.46 10.94
N ASN A 185 13.35 15.61 10.97
CA ASN A 185 13.68 16.40 9.79
C ASN A 185 14.94 15.84 9.12
N LEU A 186 14.84 15.53 7.83
CA LEU A 186 16.00 15.16 7.01
C LEU A 186 17.02 16.29 6.99
N ARG A 187 18.29 15.94 6.84
CA ARG A 187 19.31 16.94 6.54
C ARG A 187 19.06 17.58 5.17
N PRO A 188 19.38 18.89 4.98
CA PRO A 188 19.10 19.60 3.72
C PRO A 188 19.81 19.04 2.49
N ASP A 189 20.93 18.33 2.67
CA ASP A 189 21.70 17.69 1.60
C ASP A 189 21.08 16.37 1.10
N ILE A 190 20.02 15.89 1.75
CA ILE A 190 19.34 14.65 1.38
C ILE A 190 18.23 14.93 0.37
N GLU A 191 18.49 14.53 -0.88
CA GLU A 191 17.54 14.68 -1.98
C GLU A 191 16.73 13.40 -2.21
N ARG A 192 15.43 13.58 -2.48
CA ARG A 192 14.56 12.51 -2.98
C ARG A 192 14.79 12.29 -4.46
N LEU A 193 14.68 11.02 -4.89
CA LEU A 193 14.80 10.63 -6.29
C LEU A 193 13.60 11.09 -7.11
N ALA A 194 12.40 11.03 -6.53
CA ALA A 194 11.16 11.32 -7.26
C ALA A 194 10.92 12.83 -7.38
N ILE A 195 10.75 13.30 -8.61
CA ILE A 195 10.36 14.66 -8.97
C ILE A 195 9.05 14.58 -9.73
N TYR A 196 8.00 15.16 -9.17
CA TYR A 196 6.68 15.17 -9.80
C TYR A 196 6.50 16.42 -10.64
N MET A 197 5.98 16.23 -11.85
CA MET A 197 5.76 17.25 -12.86
C MET A 197 4.29 17.23 -13.29
N THR A 198 3.67 18.40 -13.33
CA THR A 198 2.33 18.61 -13.88
C THR A 198 2.30 18.36 -15.39
N ASN A 199 1.10 18.25 -16.00
CA ASN A 199 0.99 18.05 -17.45
C ASN A 199 1.58 19.19 -18.29
N ASP A 200 1.63 20.41 -17.76
CA ASP A 200 2.28 21.56 -18.39
C ASP A 200 3.80 21.63 -18.12
N GLY A 201 4.37 20.59 -17.50
CA GLY A 201 5.81 20.45 -17.26
C GLY A 201 6.35 21.31 -16.13
N LYS A 202 5.50 21.74 -15.18
CA LYS A 202 5.96 22.45 -13.97
C LYS A 202 6.22 21.47 -12.84
N LYS A 203 7.26 21.75 -12.06
CA LYS A 203 7.58 20.94 -10.87
C LYS A 203 6.52 21.15 -9.79
N MET A 204 5.92 20.05 -9.34
CA MET A 204 5.04 20.04 -8.19
C MET A 204 5.85 20.26 -6.91
N LYS A 205 5.38 21.16 -6.05
CA LYS A 205 6.00 21.39 -4.74
C LYS A 205 5.62 20.29 -3.75
N GLU A 206 4.35 19.88 -3.75
CA GLU A 206 3.79 18.97 -2.76
C GLU A 206 2.79 17.99 -3.38
N ARG A 207 2.75 16.78 -2.83
CA ARG A 207 1.74 15.76 -3.12
C ARG A 207 0.68 15.81 -2.03
N THR A 208 -0.52 16.24 -2.37
CA THR A 208 -1.68 16.28 -1.46
C THR A 208 -2.49 14.99 -1.49
N ASP A 209 -2.19 14.10 -2.44
CA ASP A 209 -2.89 12.85 -2.62
C ASP A 209 -2.50 11.78 -1.59
N GLN A 210 -1.48 11.98 -0.76
CA GLN A 210 -1.08 11.00 0.24
C GLN A 210 -1.81 11.20 1.57
N PRO A 211 -2.24 10.13 2.25
CA PRO A 211 -2.96 10.24 3.51
C PRO A 211 -2.06 10.65 4.69
N TYR A 212 -0.78 10.29 4.64
CA TYR A 212 0.22 10.58 5.67
C TYR A 212 1.54 11.00 4.98
N PRO A 213 1.54 12.15 4.29
CA PRO A 213 2.71 12.60 3.57
C PRO A 213 3.86 12.90 4.54
N ASP A 214 5.07 12.57 4.08
CA ASP A 214 6.29 13.05 4.70
C ASP A 214 6.48 14.54 4.37
N ASP A 215 5.74 15.38 5.09
CA ASP A 215 5.66 16.83 4.88
C ASP A 215 7.02 17.51 5.03
N ARG A 216 7.29 18.52 4.18
CA ARG A 216 8.34 19.53 4.39
C ARG A 216 9.73 18.99 4.77
N GLY A 217 10.13 17.85 4.23
CA GLY A 217 11.43 17.24 4.52
C GLY A 217 11.47 16.39 5.80
N THR A 218 10.32 16.00 6.33
CA THR A 218 10.25 14.99 7.40
C THR A 218 10.49 13.59 6.85
N HIS A 219 10.92 12.68 7.74
CA HIS A 219 11.04 11.25 7.47
C HIS A 219 10.84 10.46 8.76
N SER A 220 10.40 9.22 8.62
CA SER A 220 9.96 8.36 9.72
C SER A 220 10.65 6.99 9.65
N VAL A 221 11.23 6.54 10.76
CA VAL A 221 11.87 5.22 10.90
C VAL A 221 11.52 4.53 12.20
N TYR A 222 11.64 3.21 12.23
CA TYR A 222 11.59 2.49 13.49
C TYR A 222 12.97 2.51 14.16
N VAL A 223 13.03 2.84 15.44
CA VAL A 223 14.24 2.70 16.27
C VAL A 223 14.05 1.52 17.21
N ILE A 224 14.92 0.53 17.10
CA ILE A 224 14.79 -0.76 17.76
C ILE A 224 16.02 -1.02 18.63
N THR A 225 15.83 -1.27 19.93
CA THR A 225 16.92 -1.74 20.80
C THR A 225 16.90 -3.26 20.85
N LEU A 226 17.95 -3.87 20.32
CA LEU A 226 18.16 -5.32 20.27
C LEU A 226 18.50 -5.88 21.66
N LYS A 227 18.36 -7.19 21.84
CA LYS A 227 18.72 -7.89 23.09
C LYS A 227 20.21 -7.75 23.48
N SER A 228 21.07 -7.41 22.52
CA SER A 228 22.48 -7.05 22.76
C SER A 228 22.66 -5.70 23.48
N GLY A 229 21.61 -4.86 23.49
CA GLY A 229 21.67 -3.45 23.86
C GLY A 229 21.99 -2.52 22.68
N THR A 230 22.29 -3.07 21.50
CA THR A 230 22.52 -2.28 20.28
C THR A 230 21.22 -1.66 19.80
N THR A 231 21.23 -0.36 19.53
CA THR A 231 20.09 0.33 18.90
C THR A 231 20.30 0.47 17.40
N ILE A 232 19.27 0.14 16.63
CA ILE A 232 19.27 0.21 15.16
C ILE A 232 18.13 1.10 14.65
N ALA A 233 18.33 1.73 13.49
CA ALA A 233 17.27 2.27 12.65
C ALA A 233 16.81 1.19 11.66
N LEU A 234 15.49 1.03 11.51
CA LEU A 234 14.85 0.31 10.42
C LEU A 234 14.08 1.33 9.56
N ASP A 235 14.63 1.61 8.39
CA ASP A 235 14.10 2.56 7.40
C ASP A 235 13.46 1.80 6.25
N LEU A 236 12.15 1.58 6.30
CA LEU A 236 11.46 0.85 5.24
C LEU A 236 11.35 1.65 3.94
N ALA A 237 11.44 2.98 4.01
CA ALA A 237 11.24 3.88 2.89
C ALA A 237 12.54 4.51 2.38
N TYR A 238 13.70 3.92 2.67
CA TYR A 238 15.00 4.48 2.31
C TYR A 238 15.20 4.65 0.79
N ALA A 239 14.53 3.84 -0.02
CA ALA A 239 14.72 3.78 -1.47
C ALA A 239 14.27 5.06 -2.19
N GLN A 240 13.55 5.96 -1.50
CA GLN A 240 13.13 7.24 -2.06
C GLN A 240 14.27 8.26 -2.18
N PHE A 241 15.47 7.97 -1.67
CA PHE A 241 16.59 8.91 -1.63
C PHE A 241 17.80 8.46 -2.43
N ARG A 242 18.63 9.43 -2.82
CA ARG A 242 19.87 9.18 -3.55
C ARG A 242 20.93 8.48 -2.68
N GLY A 243 21.71 7.60 -3.33
CA GLY A 243 22.89 6.95 -2.77
C GLY A 243 22.63 5.59 -2.10
N PRO A 244 23.70 4.84 -1.77
CA PRO A 244 23.57 3.54 -1.12
C PRO A 244 23.02 3.73 0.30
N ARG A 245 21.90 3.05 0.56
CA ARG A 245 21.25 2.99 1.87
C ARG A 245 20.86 1.57 2.18
N GLU A 246 21.00 1.21 3.45
CA GLU A 246 20.58 -0.08 3.95
C GLU A 246 19.27 0.09 4.72
N CYS A 247 18.44 -0.95 4.70
CA CYS A 247 17.18 -0.98 5.44
C CYS A 247 17.41 -0.89 6.95
N VAL A 248 18.49 -1.51 7.43
CA VAL A 248 18.85 -1.60 8.85
C VAL A 248 20.26 -1.08 9.05
N GLN A 249 20.42 -0.12 9.95
CA GLN A 249 21.71 0.50 10.28
C GLN A 249 21.81 0.75 11.80
N PRO A 250 23.01 0.82 12.39
CA PRO A 250 23.15 1.29 13.77
C PRO A 250 22.55 2.69 13.91
N TRP A 251 21.78 2.94 14.98
CA TRP A 251 21.04 4.19 15.15
C TRP A 251 21.96 5.41 15.15
N ASN A 252 23.12 5.34 15.81
CA ASN A 252 24.06 6.46 15.88
C ASN A 252 24.59 6.85 14.49
N ASP A 253 24.92 5.85 13.66
CA ASP A 253 25.43 6.07 12.31
C ASP A 253 24.31 6.63 11.41
N TYR A 254 23.11 6.07 11.52
CA TYR A 254 21.93 6.55 10.80
C TYR A 254 21.61 8.00 11.18
N GLN A 255 21.60 8.31 12.48
CA GLN A 255 21.28 9.63 13.01
C GLN A 255 22.28 10.67 12.50
N ALA A 256 23.59 10.42 12.62
CA ALA A 256 24.63 11.32 12.15
C ALA A 256 24.53 11.60 10.64
N LYS A 257 24.13 10.59 9.87
CA LYS A 257 24.09 10.68 8.40
C LYS A 257 22.83 11.33 7.85
N TYR A 258 21.66 11.16 8.46
CA TYR A 258 20.39 11.59 7.86
C TYR A 258 19.53 12.52 8.71
N VAL A 259 19.72 12.52 10.02
CA VAL A 259 18.83 13.24 10.95
C VAL A 259 19.37 14.63 11.22
N SER A 260 18.59 15.66 10.88
CA SER A 260 18.86 17.04 11.29
C SER A 260 18.30 17.33 12.67
N THR A 261 17.02 17.03 12.90
CA THR A 261 16.36 17.27 14.18
C THR A 261 15.27 16.24 14.40
N ILE A 262 15.26 15.62 15.58
CA ILE A 262 14.21 14.69 16.00
C ILE A 262 12.95 15.49 16.35
N ILE A 263 11.80 15.10 15.80
CA ILE A 263 10.51 15.76 16.05
C ILE A 263 9.70 14.97 17.07
N LYS A 264 9.60 13.64 16.90
CA LYS A 264 8.77 12.78 17.74
C LYS A 264 9.44 11.44 18.01
N TRP A 265 9.21 10.93 19.21
CA TRP A 265 9.48 9.55 19.62
C TRP A 265 8.21 8.96 20.18
N ASN A 266 7.62 8.01 19.45
CA ASN A 266 6.38 7.37 19.86
C ASN A 266 6.62 5.88 20.11
N PRO A 267 5.92 5.25 21.07
CA PRO A 267 5.90 3.80 21.16
C PRO A 267 5.30 3.16 19.90
N LEU A 268 5.71 1.94 19.57
CA LEU A 268 5.16 1.18 18.44
C LEU A 268 3.62 1.11 18.43
N GLY A 269 3.04 1.28 17.25
CA GLY A 269 1.61 1.25 16.97
C GLY A 269 0.88 2.55 17.29
N THR A 270 1.59 3.65 17.61
CA THR A 270 0.94 4.93 17.90
C THR A 270 0.26 5.50 16.67
N ALA A 271 0.92 5.48 15.52
CA ALA A 271 0.32 5.92 14.26
C ALA A 271 -0.92 5.09 13.87
N LEU A 272 -0.85 3.75 14.00
CA LEU A 272 -2.00 2.87 13.75
C LEU A 272 -3.18 3.16 14.69
N ARG A 273 -2.94 3.38 15.99
CA ARG A 273 -4.02 3.76 16.93
C ARG A 273 -4.65 5.09 16.55
N ALA A 274 -3.84 6.09 16.20
CA ALA A 274 -4.34 7.39 15.76
C ALA A 274 -5.16 7.27 14.47
N HIS A 275 -4.71 6.46 13.51
CA HIS A 275 -5.45 6.14 12.29
C HIS A 275 -6.82 5.51 12.60
N ASN A 276 -6.86 4.48 13.46
CA ASN A 276 -8.12 3.84 13.84
C ASN A 276 -9.09 4.79 14.58
N GLN A 277 -8.57 5.70 15.41
CA GLN A 277 -9.37 6.72 16.08
C GLN A 277 -9.96 7.74 15.09
N LEU A 278 -9.19 8.12 14.06
CA LEU A 278 -9.66 9.01 13.00
C LEU A 278 -10.83 8.37 12.24
N LEU A 279 -10.72 7.08 11.90
CA LEU A 279 -11.77 6.34 11.20
C LEU A 279 -13.03 6.16 12.04
N ALA A 280 -12.88 5.88 13.33
CA ALA A 280 -14.02 5.70 14.24
C ALA A 280 -14.88 6.98 14.36
N ARG A 281 -14.33 8.15 13.99
CA ARG A 281 -15.03 9.43 13.98
C ARG A 281 -15.60 9.79 12.60
N SER A 282 -15.25 9.05 11.55
CA SER A 282 -15.74 9.28 10.19
C SER A 282 -17.10 8.61 10.03
N SER A 283 -18.15 9.39 9.76
CA SER A 283 -19.48 8.85 9.41
C SER A 283 -19.52 8.21 8.03
N ASP A 284 -18.61 8.64 7.14
CA ASP A 284 -18.65 8.29 5.74
C ASP A 284 -17.52 7.33 5.36
N ILE A 285 -17.78 6.49 4.36
CA ILE A 285 -16.76 5.65 3.74
C ILE A 285 -15.81 6.56 2.97
N SER A 286 -14.60 6.71 3.50
CA SER A 286 -13.53 7.49 2.90
C SER A 286 -12.46 6.59 2.30
N ARG A 287 -11.53 7.18 1.53
CA ARG A 287 -10.29 6.51 1.11
C ARG A 287 -9.58 5.84 2.27
N LEU A 288 -9.51 6.50 3.43
CA LEU A 288 -8.84 5.96 4.60
C LEU A 288 -9.54 4.67 5.04
N SER A 289 -10.86 4.65 5.11
CA SER A 289 -11.64 3.45 5.48
C SER A 289 -11.32 2.27 4.57
N VAL A 290 -11.19 2.49 3.25
CA VAL A 290 -10.81 1.43 2.30
C VAL A 290 -9.39 0.94 2.54
N ILE A 291 -8.44 1.87 2.67
CA ILE A 291 -7.03 1.55 2.93
C ILE A 291 -6.91 0.70 4.19
N THR A 292 -7.62 1.04 5.26
CA THR A 292 -7.63 0.27 6.51
C THR A 292 -8.14 -1.14 6.30
N ASN A 293 -9.18 -1.33 5.49
CA ASN A 293 -9.71 -2.66 5.22
C ASN A 293 -8.71 -3.53 4.41
N ILE A 294 -8.02 -2.93 3.43
CA ILE A 294 -6.92 -3.59 2.72
C ILE A 294 -5.81 -3.94 3.71
N GLN A 295 -5.42 -3.01 4.58
CA GLN A 295 -4.42 -3.21 5.63
C GLN A 295 -4.82 -4.35 6.58
N LEU A 296 -6.05 -4.40 7.08
CA LEU A 296 -6.52 -5.43 8.00
C LEU A 296 -6.51 -6.81 7.34
N SER A 297 -6.95 -6.88 6.08
CA SER A 297 -6.95 -8.11 5.29
C SER A 297 -5.53 -8.61 5.03
N TRP A 298 -4.62 -7.69 4.68
CA TRP A 298 -3.20 -7.96 4.52
C TRP A 298 -2.56 -8.44 5.82
N GLN A 299 -2.79 -7.73 6.94
CA GLN A 299 -2.26 -8.12 8.24
C GLN A 299 -2.76 -9.49 8.65
N ASN A 300 -4.07 -9.74 8.57
CA ASN A 300 -4.65 -11.05 8.88
C ASN A 300 -4.00 -12.15 8.04
N MET A 301 -3.82 -11.94 6.74
CA MET A 301 -3.18 -12.90 5.85
C MET A 301 -1.72 -13.17 6.26
N ILE A 302 -0.93 -12.12 6.54
CA ILE A 302 0.48 -12.23 6.96
C ILE A 302 0.61 -12.95 8.30
N THR A 303 -0.29 -12.70 9.26
CA THR A 303 -0.16 -13.24 10.62
C THR A 303 -0.83 -14.58 10.82
N THR A 304 -1.80 -14.97 9.97
CA THR A 304 -2.57 -16.21 10.15
C THR A 304 -2.38 -17.18 9.00
N ARG A 305 -2.61 -16.77 7.75
CA ARG A 305 -2.65 -17.69 6.61
C ARG A 305 -1.26 -18.10 6.13
N ILE A 306 -0.39 -17.12 5.88
CA ILE A 306 0.94 -17.36 5.35
C ILE A 306 1.78 -18.29 6.25
N PRO A 307 1.78 -18.12 7.59
CA PRO A 307 2.51 -19.04 8.46
C PRO A 307 2.02 -20.49 8.37
N VAL A 308 0.70 -20.69 8.24
CA VAL A 308 0.09 -22.02 8.10
C VAL A 308 0.49 -22.66 6.77
N GLU A 309 0.43 -21.92 5.67
CA GLU A 309 0.73 -22.43 4.34
C GLU A 309 2.23 -22.71 4.11
N ILE A 310 3.09 -21.86 4.66
CA ILE A 310 4.55 -21.99 4.50
C ILE A 310 5.13 -22.93 5.56
N GLY A 311 4.42 -23.13 6.67
CA GLY A 311 4.87 -23.92 7.82
C GLY A 311 5.91 -23.19 8.66
N ILE A 312 5.95 -21.85 8.63
CA ILE A 312 6.88 -21.05 9.43
C ILE A 312 6.25 -19.76 9.96
N ASP A 313 6.42 -19.50 11.25
CA ASP A 313 6.06 -18.23 11.87
C ASP A 313 7.13 -17.17 11.56
N LEU A 314 6.68 -15.97 11.16
CA LEU A 314 7.50 -14.81 10.85
C LEU A 314 8.51 -14.49 11.95
N ALA A 315 8.19 -14.73 13.22
CA ALA A 315 9.10 -14.49 14.33
C ALA A 315 10.37 -15.36 14.30
N TYR A 316 10.35 -16.50 13.60
CA TYR A 316 11.49 -17.41 13.49
C TYR A 316 12.30 -17.18 12.21
N LEU A 317 11.70 -16.55 11.19
CA LEU A 317 12.35 -16.35 9.90
C LEU A 317 13.74 -15.69 10.00
N PRO A 318 13.95 -14.62 10.80
CA PRO A 318 15.25 -13.96 10.85
C PRO A 318 16.32 -14.76 11.59
N VAL A 319 15.93 -15.74 12.40
CA VAL A 319 16.85 -16.56 13.22
C VAL A 319 17.18 -17.91 12.61
N ILE A 320 16.66 -18.21 11.41
CA ILE A 320 17.05 -19.41 10.64
C ILE A 320 18.55 -19.38 10.38
N GLU A 321 19.26 -20.40 10.86
CA GLU A 321 20.72 -20.45 10.75
C GLU A 321 21.18 -20.66 9.30
N SER A 322 20.48 -21.56 8.57
CA SER A 322 20.77 -21.86 7.16
C SER A 322 20.41 -20.68 6.24
N PRO A 323 21.38 -20.07 5.55
CA PRO A 323 21.11 -18.97 4.61
C PRO A 323 20.19 -19.40 3.46
N ILE A 324 20.32 -20.64 2.99
CA ILE A 324 19.51 -21.20 1.90
C ILE A 324 18.05 -21.33 2.34
N GLU A 325 17.82 -21.85 3.54
CA GLU A 325 16.49 -22.01 4.12
C GLU A 325 15.84 -20.63 4.37
N TYR A 326 16.59 -19.67 4.92
CA TYR A 326 16.14 -18.28 5.05
C TYR A 326 15.68 -17.69 3.71
N ILE A 327 16.51 -17.79 2.66
CA ILE A 327 16.17 -17.29 1.33
C ILE A 327 14.92 -17.97 0.79
N LEU A 328 14.82 -19.30 0.93
CA LEU A 328 13.67 -20.08 0.48
C LEU A 328 12.37 -19.60 1.16
N HIS A 329 12.35 -19.50 2.49
CA HIS A 329 11.16 -19.06 3.23
C HIS A 329 10.83 -17.59 2.97
N ARG A 330 11.83 -16.70 2.89
CA ARG A 330 11.64 -15.30 2.51
C ARG A 330 10.96 -15.18 1.14
N ASN A 331 11.43 -15.95 0.16
CA ASN A 331 10.86 -15.94 -1.18
C ASN A 331 9.44 -16.51 -1.18
N LYS A 332 9.17 -17.61 -0.46
CA LYS A 332 7.81 -18.15 -0.31
C LYS A 332 6.84 -17.13 0.29
N ILE A 333 7.24 -16.43 1.35
CA ILE A 333 6.42 -15.38 1.99
C ILE A 333 6.13 -14.26 0.99
N SER A 334 7.17 -13.80 0.30
CA SER A 334 7.06 -12.73 -0.70
C SER A 334 6.14 -13.14 -1.86
N THR A 335 6.25 -14.39 -2.34
CA THR A 335 5.39 -14.91 -3.41
C THR A 335 3.94 -15.02 -2.96
N GLN A 336 3.68 -15.56 -1.77
CA GLN A 336 2.31 -15.69 -1.26
C GLN A 336 1.66 -14.32 -1.07
N ALA A 337 2.37 -13.39 -0.45
CA ALA A 337 1.94 -12.01 -0.34
C ALA A 337 1.56 -11.40 -1.71
N LEU A 338 2.40 -11.61 -2.73
CA LEU A 338 2.14 -11.11 -4.08
C LEU A 338 0.90 -11.77 -4.73
N LEU A 339 0.63 -13.04 -4.45
CA LEU A 339 -0.54 -13.76 -4.98
C LEU A 339 -1.85 -13.32 -4.32
N TYR A 340 -1.81 -12.99 -3.03
CA TYR A 340 -3.01 -12.63 -2.28
C TYR A 340 -3.46 -11.19 -2.43
N MET A 341 -2.54 -10.24 -2.64
CA MET A 341 -2.93 -8.83 -2.79
C MET A 341 -3.89 -8.58 -3.98
N PRO A 342 -3.70 -9.20 -5.17
CA PRO A 342 -4.69 -9.16 -6.24
C PRO A 342 -6.05 -9.70 -5.81
N LEU A 343 -6.10 -10.76 -5.00
CA LEU A 343 -7.36 -11.34 -4.51
C LEU A 343 -8.08 -10.38 -3.56
N ILE A 344 -7.34 -9.71 -2.68
CA ILE A 344 -7.89 -8.67 -1.79
C ILE A 344 -8.45 -7.53 -2.66
N SER A 345 -7.66 -7.02 -3.61
CA SER A 345 -8.11 -5.96 -4.53
C SER A 345 -9.30 -6.38 -5.37
N ASP A 346 -9.32 -7.61 -5.90
CA ASP A 346 -10.40 -8.12 -6.74
C ASP A 346 -11.68 -8.31 -5.94
N ALA A 347 -11.60 -8.76 -4.69
CA ALA A 347 -12.76 -8.83 -3.79
C ALA A 347 -13.39 -7.45 -3.62
N PHE A 348 -12.56 -6.41 -3.54
CA PHE A 348 -12.97 -5.01 -3.46
C PHE A 348 -13.52 -4.44 -4.78
N ASP A 349 -13.00 -4.90 -5.93
CA ASP A 349 -13.45 -4.46 -7.25
C ASP A 349 -14.72 -5.18 -7.74
N LYS A 350 -14.88 -6.46 -7.38
CA LYS A 350 -15.93 -7.38 -7.85
C LYS A 350 -17.05 -7.60 -6.84
N ALA A 351 -16.91 -7.14 -5.60
CA ALA A 351 -17.96 -7.26 -4.62
C ALA A 351 -19.27 -6.68 -5.17
N LYS A 352 -20.30 -7.53 -5.29
CA LYS A 352 -21.65 -7.09 -4.95
C LYS A 352 -21.57 -6.59 -3.50
N PRO A 353 -22.18 -5.45 -3.15
CA PRO A 353 -21.90 -4.73 -1.92
C PRO A 353 -21.83 -5.69 -0.73
N VAL A 354 -20.62 -5.90 -0.20
CA VAL A 354 -20.36 -6.83 0.92
C VAL A 354 -21.12 -6.37 2.18
N ALA A 355 -21.46 -5.09 2.23
CA ALA A 355 -22.39 -4.48 3.16
C ALA A 355 -23.22 -3.40 2.44
N PRO A 356 -24.50 -3.19 2.81
CA PRO A 356 -25.28 -2.05 2.35
C PRO A 356 -24.52 -0.74 2.57
N GLY A 357 -24.33 0.05 1.52
CA GLY A 357 -23.62 1.33 1.58
C GLY A 357 -22.16 1.31 1.13
N PHE A 358 -21.55 0.15 0.84
CA PHE A 358 -20.19 0.11 0.27
C PHE A 358 -20.20 0.39 -1.24
N PRO A 359 -19.39 1.34 -1.74
CA PRO A 359 -19.36 1.67 -3.17
C PRO A 359 -18.65 0.59 -3.99
N ASN A 360 -19.31 0.15 -5.06
CA ASN A 360 -18.69 -0.71 -6.07
C ASN A 360 -17.70 0.09 -6.93
N GLY A 361 -16.61 -0.54 -7.39
CA GLY A 361 -15.73 0.04 -8.41
C GLY A 361 -14.78 1.12 -7.92
N MET A 362 -13.94 0.80 -6.93
CA MET A 362 -13.03 1.76 -6.30
C MET A 362 -11.89 2.27 -7.20
N LYS A 363 -11.57 1.56 -8.29
CA LYS A 363 -10.60 2.00 -9.31
C LYS A 363 -11.22 2.97 -10.30
N HIS A 364 -10.42 3.95 -10.73
CA HIS A 364 -10.82 4.97 -11.70
C HIS A 364 -11.41 4.32 -12.98
N PRO A 365 -12.65 4.68 -13.42
CA PRO A 365 -13.34 4.04 -14.53
C PRO A 365 -12.56 4.04 -15.85
N LYS A 366 -11.82 5.13 -16.16
CA LYS A 366 -11.00 5.22 -17.39
C LYS A 366 -9.86 4.19 -17.46
N TYR A 367 -9.51 3.54 -16.34
CA TYR A 367 -8.47 2.50 -16.28
C TYR A 367 -9.01 1.07 -16.13
N LYS A 368 -10.35 0.88 -16.10
CA LYS A 368 -10.95 -0.45 -16.26
C LYS A 368 -10.77 -0.90 -17.71
N LYS A 369 -9.53 -1.27 -18.06
CA LYS A 369 -9.06 -1.71 -19.37
C LYS A 369 -9.35 -0.69 -20.49
N LEU A 370 -8.34 0.10 -20.86
CA LEU A 370 -8.16 0.35 -22.30
C LEU A 370 -8.19 -1.06 -22.93
N PRO A 371 -9.20 -1.39 -23.76
CA PRO A 371 -9.20 -2.67 -24.44
C PRO A 371 -7.86 -2.79 -25.15
N ASP A 372 -7.21 -3.96 -25.03
CA ASP A 372 -5.95 -4.26 -25.71
C ASP A 372 -6.01 -3.63 -27.10
N SER A 373 -5.11 -2.70 -27.38
CA SER A 373 -5.13 -1.84 -28.57
C SER A 373 -4.79 -2.61 -29.86
N LYS A 374 -5.13 -3.91 -29.93
CA LYS A 374 -4.89 -4.82 -31.04
C LYS A 374 -6.15 -5.21 -31.81
N THR A 375 -7.34 -4.72 -31.44
CA THR A 375 -8.60 -5.03 -32.17
C THR A 375 -9.36 -3.79 -32.63
N ASN A 376 -8.69 -2.84 -33.29
CA ASN A 376 -9.38 -1.89 -34.15
C ASN A 376 -8.71 -1.81 -35.53
N ARG A 377 -8.94 -2.86 -36.32
CA ARG A 377 -9.05 -2.75 -37.77
C ARG A 377 -10.45 -3.22 -38.14
N ASN A 378 -11.21 -2.30 -38.73
CA ASN A 378 -12.53 -2.51 -39.33
C ASN A 378 -13.70 -2.63 -38.35
N GLN A 379 -14.34 -1.49 -38.08
CA GLN A 379 -15.78 -1.35 -38.34
C GLN A 379 -16.13 0.14 -38.34
N GLY A 380 -16.38 0.66 -39.54
CA GLY A 380 -17.05 1.93 -39.72
C GLY A 380 -18.54 1.75 -39.42
N ILE A 381 -19.06 2.54 -38.50
CA ILE A 381 -20.47 2.94 -38.49
C ILE A 381 -20.48 4.42 -38.10
N LEU A 382 -20.75 5.26 -39.09
CA LEU A 382 -21.12 6.66 -38.90
C LEU A 382 -22.48 6.70 -38.21
N PHE A 383 -22.54 7.22 -36.98
CA PHE A 383 -23.79 7.74 -36.42
C PHE A 383 -23.69 9.27 -36.37
N PRO A 384 -24.70 10.01 -36.85
CA PRO A 384 -24.72 11.45 -36.72
C PRO A 384 -25.05 11.80 -35.26
N THR A 385 -24.09 12.42 -34.57
CA THR A 385 -24.30 13.06 -33.27
C THR A 385 -25.05 14.37 -33.47
N TYR A 386 -26.36 14.38 -33.22
CA TYR A 386 -27.09 15.60 -32.88
C TYR A 386 -27.27 15.62 -31.36
N SER A 387 -26.42 16.40 -30.67
CA SER A 387 -26.62 16.75 -29.26
C SER A 387 -27.25 18.14 -29.20
N ILE A 388 -28.56 18.21 -28.98
CA ILE A 388 -29.20 19.46 -28.53
C ILE A 388 -29.09 19.48 -27.01
N GLU A 389 -28.18 20.29 -26.50
CA GLU A 389 -27.94 20.45 -25.07
C GLU A 389 -29.11 21.18 -24.40
N PHE A 390 -29.92 20.46 -23.63
CA PHE A 390 -30.64 21.10 -22.54
C PHE A 390 -29.62 21.36 -21.43
N ASN A 391 -29.22 22.62 -21.26
CA ASN A 391 -28.47 23.08 -20.09
C ASN A 391 -29.36 22.97 -18.83
N LEU A 392 -29.52 21.76 -18.33
CA LEU A 392 -30.18 21.47 -17.06
C LEU A 392 -29.12 21.05 -16.02
N PRO A 393 -29.20 21.56 -14.78
CA PRO A 393 -28.31 21.13 -13.70
C PRO A 393 -28.45 19.63 -13.46
N LYS A 394 -27.32 18.92 -13.32
CA LYS A 394 -27.28 17.47 -13.12
C LYS A 394 -27.41 17.14 -11.62
N GLY A 395 -28.47 16.43 -11.22
CA GLY A 395 -28.56 15.75 -9.91
C GLY A 395 -29.98 15.68 -9.32
N SER A 396 -30.37 14.51 -8.78
CA SER A 396 -31.65 14.15 -8.10
C SER A 396 -32.99 14.31 -8.86
N ARG A 397 -33.92 13.38 -8.59
CA ARG A 397 -35.36 13.45 -8.97
C ARG A 397 -36.00 14.77 -8.54
N ASP A 398 -35.54 15.32 -7.42
CA ASP A 398 -36.10 16.52 -6.79
C ASP A 398 -35.75 17.81 -7.55
N VAL A 399 -34.86 17.73 -8.54
CA VAL A 399 -34.39 18.89 -9.32
C VAL A 399 -34.89 18.84 -10.77
N PHE A 400 -35.43 17.70 -11.23
CA PHE A 400 -36.02 17.61 -12.58
C PHE A 400 -37.44 18.16 -12.58
N ASP A 401 -37.57 19.40 -13.04
CA ASP A 401 -38.85 20.10 -13.09
C ASP A 401 -39.64 19.71 -14.36
N TRP A 402 -40.57 18.76 -14.23
CA TRP A 402 -41.49 18.38 -15.31
C TRP A 402 -42.36 19.55 -15.80
N ASN A 403 -42.58 20.58 -14.98
CA ASN A 403 -43.31 21.76 -15.43
C ASN A 403 -42.51 22.55 -16.47
N ARG A 404 -41.17 22.56 -16.40
CA ARG A 404 -40.34 23.14 -17.48
C ARG A 404 -40.48 22.39 -18.79
N VAL A 405 -40.65 21.07 -18.78
CA VAL A 405 -40.89 20.28 -20.00
C VAL A 405 -42.28 20.57 -20.57
N LYS A 406 -43.30 20.75 -19.72
CA LYS A 406 -44.64 21.19 -20.13
C LYS A 406 -44.61 22.59 -20.75
N ILE A 407 -43.88 23.52 -20.12
CA ILE A 407 -43.68 24.88 -20.66
C ILE A 407 -43.05 24.82 -22.05
N VAL A 408 -42.07 23.95 -22.32
CA VAL A 408 -41.48 23.79 -23.67
C VAL A 408 -42.46 23.21 -24.69
N VAL A 409 -43.47 22.43 -24.25
CA VAL A 409 -44.54 21.93 -25.13
C VAL A 409 -45.55 23.02 -25.48
N GLU A 410 -45.79 23.93 -24.54
CA GLU A 410 -46.76 25.03 -24.63
C GLU A 410 -46.15 26.32 -25.22
N ASP A 411 -44.81 26.43 -25.25
CA ASP A 411 -44.08 27.58 -25.77
C ASP A 411 -44.14 27.62 -27.31
N ASP A 412 -44.86 28.61 -27.84
CA ASP A 412 -45.02 28.82 -29.27
C ASP A 412 -43.72 29.22 -29.99
N SER A 413 -42.71 29.69 -29.26
CA SER A 413 -41.39 30.01 -29.78
C SER A 413 -40.44 28.80 -29.85
N ALA A 414 -40.82 27.67 -29.26
CA ALA A 414 -40.02 26.44 -29.33
C ALA A 414 -40.14 25.79 -30.71
N SER A 415 -38.99 25.43 -31.29
CA SER A 415 -38.90 24.68 -32.57
C SER A 415 -39.68 23.36 -32.51
N ASP A 416 -40.24 22.94 -33.64
CA ASP A 416 -41.05 21.71 -33.75
C ASP A 416 -40.35 20.46 -33.23
N ASP A 417 -39.04 20.29 -33.50
CA ASP A 417 -38.26 19.15 -33.02
C ASP A 417 -38.16 19.13 -31.49
N ARG A 418 -37.95 20.30 -30.88
CA ARG A 418 -37.87 20.47 -29.43
C ARG A 418 -39.23 20.23 -28.76
N ARG A 419 -40.31 20.67 -29.40
CA ARG A 419 -41.69 20.45 -28.94
C ARG A 419 -42.10 18.99 -29.07
N ALA A 420 -41.71 18.31 -30.16
CA ALA A 420 -41.94 16.89 -30.39
C ALA A 420 -41.18 16.03 -29.37
N GLU A 421 -39.92 16.38 -29.06
CA GLU A 421 -39.12 15.69 -28.05
C GLU A 421 -39.70 15.88 -26.64
N ALA A 422 -40.10 17.11 -26.28
CA ALA A 422 -40.74 17.38 -24.99
C ALA A 422 -42.09 16.64 -24.84
N LYS A 423 -42.90 16.58 -25.91
CA LYS A 423 -44.13 15.76 -25.95
C LYS A 423 -43.81 14.26 -25.80
N ARG A 424 -42.72 13.78 -26.39
CA ARG A 424 -42.25 12.38 -26.27
C ARG A 424 -41.85 12.06 -24.83
N LEU A 425 -41.12 12.95 -24.16
CA LEU A 425 -40.72 12.80 -22.76
C LEU A 425 -41.93 12.81 -21.81
N LEU A 426 -42.90 13.71 -22.01
CA LEU A 426 -44.13 13.76 -21.21
C LEU A 426 -45.00 12.49 -21.39
N ARG A 427 -45.12 11.96 -22.62
CA ARG A 427 -45.89 10.72 -22.87
C ARG A 427 -45.26 9.50 -22.23
N LYS A 428 -43.93 9.43 -22.22
CA LYS A 428 -43.19 8.27 -21.74
C LYS A 428 -42.96 8.31 -20.24
N GLN A 429 -43.09 9.49 -19.61
CA GLN A 429 -42.83 9.73 -18.19
C GLN A 429 -41.50 9.15 -17.70
N TYR A 430 -40.51 9.08 -18.60
CA TYR A 430 -39.15 8.72 -18.25
C TYR A 430 -38.12 9.50 -19.03
N ILE A 431 -36.96 9.70 -18.40
CA ILE A 431 -35.78 10.32 -18.98
C ILE A 431 -34.73 9.24 -19.11
N VAL A 432 -34.18 9.06 -20.31
CA VAL A 432 -33.02 8.20 -20.53
C VAL A 432 -31.82 9.08 -20.71
N ARG A 433 -30.84 8.96 -19.83
CA ARG A 433 -29.53 9.56 -20.04
C ARG A 433 -28.63 8.52 -20.69
N LEU A 434 -28.16 8.79 -21.90
CA LEU A 434 -27.17 7.94 -22.56
C LEU A 434 -25.80 8.60 -22.46
N HIS A 435 -24.98 8.09 -21.55
CA HIS A 435 -23.54 8.30 -21.60
C HIS A 435 -22.80 7.03 -21.16
N GLY A 436 -21.92 6.52 -22.01
CA GLY A 436 -20.83 5.61 -21.62
C GLY A 436 -21.18 4.16 -21.28
N SER A 437 -22.39 3.81 -20.82
CA SER A 437 -22.99 2.46 -20.73
C SER A 437 -24.09 2.35 -19.65
N GLU A 438 -24.33 3.38 -18.85
CA GLU A 438 -25.39 3.37 -17.83
C GLU A 438 -26.68 4.01 -18.38
N LYS A 439 -27.79 3.30 -18.22
CA LYS A 439 -29.14 3.76 -18.62
C LYS A 439 -29.97 3.92 -17.35
N CYS A 440 -30.10 5.15 -16.87
CA CYS A 440 -31.10 5.46 -15.84
C CYS A 440 -32.43 5.79 -16.49
N VAL A 441 -33.51 5.19 -15.98
CA VAL A 441 -34.89 5.45 -16.33
C VAL A 441 -35.63 5.85 -15.05
N ALA A 442 -36.14 7.08 -14.98
CA ALA A 442 -36.94 7.56 -13.84
C ALA A 442 -38.42 7.59 -14.21
N PHE A 443 -39.31 6.99 -13.43
CA PHE A 443 -40.76 6.98 -13.68
C PHE A 443 -41.51 7.88 -12.69
N ASP A 444 -42.51 8.62 -13.18
CA ASP A 444 -43.33 9.51 -12.33
C ASP A 444 -44.42 8.75 -11.58
N THR A 445 -45.25 7.95 -12.26
CA THR A 445 -46.42 7.30 -11.64
C THR A 445 -46.75 5.87 -12.11
N SER A 446 -45.89 5.21 -12.91
CA SER A 446 -46.19 3.88 -13.48
C SER A 446 -45.03 2.89 -13.34
N LEU A 447 -45.37 1.60 -13.32
CA LEU A 447 -44.40 0.50 -13.36
C LEU A 447 -43.61 0.53 -14.68
N PRO A 448 -42.31 0.16 -14.66
CA PRO A 448 -41.54 0.00 -15.89
C PRO A 448 -42.23 -0.98 -16.82
N ASN A 449 -42.22 -0.67 -18.12
CA ASN A 449 -42.69 -1.62 -19.13
C ASN A 449 -41.87 -2.92 -19.03
N LEU A 450 -42.54 -4.08 -18.97
CA LEU A 450 -41.92 -5.41 -18.81
C LEU A 450 -40.91 -5.78 -19.90
N THR A 451 -40.87 -5.03 -21.00
CA THR A 451 -39.89 -5.18 -22.08
C THR A 451 -38.53 -4.51 -21.78
N LEU A 452 -38.40 -3.77 -20.69
CA LEU A 452 -37.13 -3.16 -20.27
C LEU A 452 -36.28 -4.15 -19.47
N PRO A 453 -34.97 -4.28 -19.78
CA PRO A 453 -34.04 -5.09 -18.99
C PRO A 453 -33.99 -4.61 -17.53
N PRO A 454 -34.07 -5.51 -16.53
CA PRO A 454 -34.09 -5.16 -15.10
C PRO A 454 -32.92 -4.27 -14.66
N GLU A 455 -31.75 -4.47 -15.26
CA GLU A 455 -30.53 -3.71 -15.01
C GLU A 455 -30.57 -2.23 -15.46
N TRP A 456 -31.62 -1.81 -16.18
CA TRP A 456 -31.81 -0.42 -16.65
C TRP A 456 -32.80 0.37 -15.79
N ILE A 457 -33.30 -0.23 -14.70
CA ILE A 457 -34.26 0.39 -13.78
C ILE A 457 -33.51 0.79 -12.51
N SER A 458 -33.42 2.09 -12.26
CA SER A 458 -32.94 2.62 -10.97
C SER A 458 -33.99 2.30 -9.91
N GLU A 459 -33.64 1.49 -8.91
CA GLU A 459 -34.54 1.14 -7.80
C GLU A 459 -35.08 2.43 -7.14
N ASN A 460 -36.39 2.62 -7.22
CA ASN A 460 -37.08 3.64 -6.44
C ASN A 460 -37.13 3.16 -4.99
N PRO A 461 -36.56 3.87 -4.00
CA PRO A 461 -36.51 3.42 -2.61
C PRO A 461 -37.90 3.26 -1.95
N TYR A 462 -38.98 3.73 -2.58
CA TYR A 462 -40.35 3.61 -2.06
C TYR A 462 -41.11 2.35 -2.48
N TRP A 463 -40.47 1.40 -3.19
CA TRP A 463 -41.17 0.26 -3.81
C TRP A 463 -40.80 -1.11 -3.23
N ILE A 464 -40.19 -1.15 -2.04
CA ILE A 464 -40.14 -2.40 -1.25
C ILE A 464 -41.56 -2.64 -0.71
N ALA A 465 -42.28 -3.57 -1.34
CA ALA A 465 -43.51 -4.12 -0.75
C ALA A 465 -43.22 -4.54 0.71
N PRO A 466 -44.11 -4.30 1.68
CA PRO A 466 -43.87 -4.68 3.06
C PRO A 466 -43.79 -6.21 3.14
N VAL A 467 -42.57 -6.76 3.07
CA VAL A 467 -42.33 -8.16 3.38
C VAL A 467 -42.47 -8.26 4.89
N ASN A 468 -43.60 -8.84 5.28
CA ASN A 468 -43.99 -9.23 6.63
C ASN A 468 -42.81 -9.38 7.60
N ARG A 469 -42.74 -8.47 8.57
CA ARG A 469 -42.18 -8.79 9.88
C ARG A 469 -43.10 -9.82 10.52
N MET A 470 -42.80 -11.10 10.34
CA MET A 470 -43.23 -12.15 11.26
C MET A 470 -42.01 -12.92 11.74
N GLY A 471 -41.76 -12.78 13.04
CA GLY A 471 -41.33 -13.89 13.89
C GLY A 471 -39.84 -14.23 13.91
N LEU A 472 -39.23 -13.97 15.07
CA LEU A 472 -38.43 -14.87 15.93
C LEU A 472 -37.36 -14.00 16.63
N ALA A 473 -37.47 -13.73 17.95
CA ALA A 473 -37.29 -14.64 19.09
C ALA A 473 -35.88 -15.22 19.16
#